data_AF-A0AAD7DAU1-F1
#
_entry.id   AF-A0AAD7DAU1-F1
#
_cell.length_a   1.000
_cell.length_b   1.000
_cell.length_c   1.000
_cell.angle_alpha   90.00
_cell.angle_beta   90.00
_cell.angle_gamma   90.00
#
_symmetry.space_group_name_H-M   'P 1'
#
loop_
_entity.id
_entity.type
_entity.pdbx_description
1 polymer ?
#
loop_
_entity_poly.entity_id
_entity_poly.type
_entity_poly.pdbx_seq_one_letter_code
_entity_poly.pdbx_strand_id
1 'polypeptide(L)'
;MPHIWDEWYPVAVADHERAKKSWKKNENSRLNRIAAGTNTSADRDGPAPPPKPIRMHQNDPDLLLKFSASMKILLAGTIDLQALPRAQQLLEDYLAGFLKNHPDLIKPNFHYITHIFQIIRDFGPVYGFWTFLFERLNKLLKSYDTNNHGDGELEVTFFREFHQDANLREVVSSLIN
;
A
#
# COMPACT_ATOMS: atom_id res chain seq x y z
N MET A 1 -27.85 -1.29 0.11
CA MET A 1 -27.23 0.04 0.16
C MET A 1 -26.76 0.33 -1.26
N PRO A 2 -27.21 1.41 -1.91
CA PRO A 2 -26.58 1.84 -3.15
C PRO A 2 -25.09 2.00 -2.86
N HIS A 3 -24.22 1.35 -3.64
CA HIS A 3 -22.80 1.59 -3.47
C HIS A 3 -22.56 3.03 -3.90
N ILE A 4 -21.99 3.87 -3.02
CA ILE A 4 -21.58 5.25 -3.34
C ILE A 4 -20.82 5.33 -4.68
N TRP A 5 -20.17 4.23 -5.06
CA TRP A 5 -19.47 4.05 -6.31
C TRP A 5 -20.34 4.07 -7.57
N ASP A 6 -21.55 3.54 -7.51
CA ASP A 6 -22.48 3.53 -8.65
C ASP A 6 -22.96 4.95 -9.00
N GLU A 7 -23.04 5.81 -7.99
CA GLU A 7 -23.39 7.23 -8.15
C GLU A 7 -22.16 8.06 -8.55
N TRP A 8 -20.99 7.79 -7.97
CA TRP A 8 -19.79 8.59 -8.18
C TRP A 8 -19.09 8.30 -9.52
N TYR A 9 -19.01 7.04 -9.95
CA TYR A 9 -18.23 6.66 -11.12
C TYR A 9 -18.70 7.35 -12.43
N PRO A 10 -20.01 7.41 -12.74
CA PRO A 10 -20.49 8.13 -13.92
C PRO A 10 -20.11 9.61 -13.91
N VAL A 11 -20.17 10.25 -12.73
CA VAL A 11 -19.80 11.66 -12.55
C VAL A 11 -18.31 11.86 -12.80
N ALA A 12 -17.46 11.00 -12.24
CA ALA A 12 -16.01 11.05 -12.42
C ALA A 12 -15.61 10.85 -13.90
N VAL A 13 -16.28 9.96 -14.62
CA VAL A 13 -16.07 9.76 -16.06
C VAL A 13 -16.47 11.02 -16.83
N ALA A 14 -17.65 11.59 -16.56
CA ALA A 14 -18.10 12.81 -17.21
C ALA A 14 -17.17 14.00 -16.96
N ASP A 15 -16.67 14.16 -15.73
CA ASP A 15 -15.71 15.20 -15.37
C ASP A 15 -14.37 15.00 -16.09
N HIS A 16 -13.86 13.77 -16.12
CA HIS A 16 -12.64 13.44 -16.83
C HIS A 16 -12.77 13.67 -18.35
N GLU A 17 -13.91 13.31 -18.95
CA GLU A 17 -14.18 13.62 -20.36
C GLU A 17 -14.27 15.12 -20.64
N ARG A 18 -14.93 15.88 -19.76
CA ARG A 18 -14.99 17.35 -19.84
C ARG A 18 -13.59 17.96 -19.76
N ALA A 19 -12.78 17.52 -18.80
CA ALA A 19 -11.39 17.95 -18.65
C ALA A 19 -10.56 17.60 -19.89
N LYS A 20 -10.73 16.39 -20.45
CA LYS A 20 -10.02 15.94 -21.66
C LYS A 20 -10.42 16.75 -22.89
N LYS A 21 -11.70 17.08 -23.05
CA LYS A 21 -12.20 17.95 -24.13
C LYS A 21 -11.63 19.36 -23.99
N SER A 22 -11.66 19.94 -22.79
CA SER A 22 -11.09 21.27 -22.52
C SER A 22 -9.59 21.30 -22.79
N TRP A 23 -8.86 20.28 -22.33
CA TRP A 23 -7.43 20.17 -22.55
C TRP A 23 -7.09 20.07 -24.05
N LYS A 24 -7.79 19.22 -24.82
CA LYS A 24 -7.62 19.12 -26.27
C LYS A 24 -7.90 20.45 -26.97
N LYS A 25 -8.95 21.17 -26.58
CA LYS A 25 -9.29 22.49 -27.14
C LYS A 25 -8.17 23.51 -26.90
N ASN A 26 -7.65 23.53 -25.68
CA ASN A 26 -6.56 24.43 -25.30
C ASN A 26 -5.27 24.08 -26.06
N GLU A 27 -4.97 22.79 -26.20
CA GLU A 27 -3.80 22.31 -26.93
C GLU A 27 -3.89 22.63 -28.44
N ASN A 28 -5.05 22.42 -29.06
CA ASN A 28 -5.28 22.85 -30.45
C ASN A 28 -5.12 24.37 -30.64
N SER A 29 -5.61 25.16 -29.67
CA SER A 29 -5.46 26.62 -29.70
C SER A 29 -3.99 27.03 -29.57
N ARG A 30 -3.22 26.34 -28.72
CA ARG A 30 -1.77 26.51 -28.56
C ARG A 30 -1.04 26.24 -29.87
N LEU A 31 -1.32 25.09 -30.51
CA LEU A 31 -0.74 24.72 -31.80
C LEU A 31 -1.04 25.76 -32.89
N ASN A 32 -2.27 26.30 -32.93
CA ASN A 32 -2.63 27.34 -33.88
C ASN A 32 -1.87 28.66 -33.66
N ARG A 33 -1.64 29.07 -32.40
CA ARG A 33 -0.83 30.27 -32.08
C ARG A 33 0.63 30.12 -32.48
N ILE A 34 1.18 28.92 -32.28
CA ILE A 34 2.55 28.59 -32.70
C ILE A 34 2.66 28.65 -34.22
N ALA A 35 1.70 28.06 -34.94
CA ALA A 35 1.64 28.10 -36.39
C ALA A 35 1.48 29.52 -36.96
N ALA A 36 0.74 30.39 -36.26
CA ALA A 36 0.55 31.80 -36.63
C ALA A 36 1.76 32.70 -36.31
N GLY A 37 2.82 32.19 -35.70
CA GLY A 37 4.01 32.97 -35.33
C GLY A 37 3.81 33.90 -34.13
N THR A 38 2.63 33.88 -33.50
CA THR A 38 2.32 34.61 -32.26
C THR A 38 2.81 33.80 -31.06
N ASN A 39 4.14 33.64 -30.94
CA ASN A 39 4.73 32.89 -29.84
C ASN A 39 4.79 33.75 -28.56
N THR A 40 4.01 33.37 -27.55
CA THR A 40 4.07 34.00 -26.22
C THR A 40 5.15 33.32 -25.36
N SER A 41 5.67 33.98 -24.33
CA SER A 41 6.59 33.34 -23.36
C SER A 41 6.02 32.05 -22.76
N ALA A 42 4.70 32.01 -22.53
CA ALA A 42 3.96 30.84 -22.04
C ALA A 42 3.97 29.62 -22.99
N ASP A 43 4.22 29.79 -24.29
CA ASP A 43 4.29 28.68 -25.25
C ASP A 43 5.68 27.98 -25.25
N ARG A 44 6.69 28.57 -24.59
CA ARG A 44 8.05 28.00 -24.46
C ARG A 44 8.14 26.87 -23.42
N ASP A 45 7.24 26.85 -22.44
CA ASP A 45 7.21 25.83 -21.37
C ASP A 45 6.57 24.50 -21.81
N GLY A 46 6.20 24.38 -23.09
CA GLY A 46 5.62 23.16 -23.66
C GLY A 46 4.11 23.02 -23.42
N PRO A 47 3.50 21.90 -23.85
CA PRO A 47 2.08 21.65 -23.65
C PRO A 47 1.76 21.44 -22.16
N ALA A 48 0.60 21.93 -21.72
CA ALA A 48 0.09 21.59 -20.39
C ALA A 48 -0.08 20.07 -20.27
N PRO A 49 0.20 19.46 -19.10
CA PRO A 49 0.02 18.03 -18.92
C PRO A 49 -1.44 17.62 -19.13
N PRO A 50 -1.71 16.44 -19.72
CA PRO A 50 -3.06 15.95 -19.89
C PRO A 50 -3.74 15.69 -18.54
N PRO A 51 -5.08 15.68 -18.50
CA PRO A 51 -5.80 15.27 -17.31
C PRO A 51 -5.33 13.90 -16.83
N LYS A 52 -5.19 13.75 -15.51
CA LYS A 52 -4.81 12.48 -14.90
C LYS A 52 -5.88 11.43 -15.20
N PRO A 53 -5.50 10.17 -15.50
CA PRO A 53 -6.47 9.11 -15.70
C PRO A 53 -7.31 8.91 -14.44
N ILE A 54 -8.54 8.42 -14.65
CA ILE A 54 -9.41 8.01 -13.55
C ILE A 54 -8.69 6.90 -12.78
N ARG A 55 -8.55 7.08 -11.46
CA ARG A 55 -7.73 6.19 -10.62
C ARG A 55 -8.36 4.84 -10.33
N MET A 56 -9.68 4.77 -10.27
CA MET A 56 -10.44 3.55 -10.00
C MET A 56 -11.23 3.14 -11.23
N HIS A 57 -11.08 1.88 -11.62
CA HIS A 57 -11.91 1.22 -12.61
C HIS A 57 -13.29 0.88 -12.01
N GLN A 58 -14.32 0.78 -12.85
CA GLN A 58 -15.70 0.52 -12.42
C GLN A 58 -15.85 -0.72 -11.52
N ASN A 59 -15.06 -1.76 -11.80
CA ASN A 59 -15.12 -3.04 -11.09
C ASN A 59 -14.23 -3.08 -9.84
N ASP A 60 -13.41 -2.04 -9.59
CA ASP A 60 -12.48 -2.04 -8.46
C ASP A 60 -13.16 -2.10 -7.07
N PRO A 61 -14.37 -1.53 -6.84
CA PRO A 61 -15.05 -1.67 -5.56
C PRO A 61 -15.28 -3.13 -5.14
N ASP A 62 -15.73 -3.97 -6.07
CA ASP A 62 -15.96 -5.39 -5.81
C ASP A 62 -14.65 -6.12 -5.55
N LEU A 63 -13.61 -5.81 -6.33
CA LEU A 63 -12.27 -6.35 -6.13
C LEU A 63 -11.72 -5.98 -4.74
N LEU A 64 -11.85 -4.71 -4.34
CA LEU A 64 -11.45 -4.22 -3.02
C LEU A 64 -12.22 -4.91 -1.90
N LEU A 65 -13.51 -5.20 -2.11
CA LEU A 65 -14.31 -5.94 -1.14
C LEU A 65 -13.81 -7.37 -0.98
N LYS A 66 -13.50 -8.08 -2.08
CA LYS A 66 -12.91 -9.42 -2.05
C LYS A 66 -11.56 -9.42 -1.34
N PHE A 67 -10.69 -8.47 -1.66
CA PHE A 67 -9.40 -8.29 -0.99
C PHE A 67 -9.58 -8.05 0.51
N SER A 68 -10.45 -7.10 0.89
CA SER A 68 -10.71 -6.76 2.30
C SER A 68 -11.27 -7.96 3.07
N ALA A 69 -12.19 -8.72 2.48
CA ALA A 69 -12.75 -9.91 3.09
C ALA A 69 -11.70 -11.02 3.27
N SER A 70 -10.80 -11.21 2.29
CA SER A 70 -9.66 -12.13 2.42
C SER A 70 -8.70 -11.68 3.53
N MET A 71 -8.31 -10.40 3.54
CA MET A 71 -7.40 -9.84 4.55
C MET A 71 -7.98 -9.94 5.97
N LYS A 72 -9.30 -9.78 6.13
CA LYS A 72 -9.95 -9.94 7.44
C LYS A 72 -9.75 -11.34 8.03
N ILE A 73 -9.69 -12.38 7.19
CA ILE A 73 -9.43 -13.75 7.63
C ILE A 73 -7.94 -13.95 7.86
N LEU A 74 -7.11 -13.53 6.90
CA LEU A 74 -5.65 -13.74 6.94
C LEU A 74 -4.96 -12.99 8.07
N LEU A 75 -5.47 -11.81 8.44
CA LEU A 75 -4.92 -10.97 9.49
C LEU A 75 -5.71 -11.11 10.80
N ALA A 76 -6.47 -12.19 10.99
CA ALA A 76 -7.10 -12.47 12.27
C ALA A 76 -6.04 -12.91 13.30
N GLY A 77 -6.21 -12.51 14.57
CA GLY A 77 -5.32 -12.92 15.67
C GLY A 77 -5.34 -14.43 15.94
N THR A 78 -6.42 -15.10 15.53
CA THR A 78 -6.54 -16.56 15.49
C THR A 78 -7.21 -16.91 14.17
N ILE A 79 -6.66 -17.90 13.46
CA ILE A 79 -7.13 -18.28 12.13
C ILE A 79 -7.78 -19.66 12.20
N ASP A 80 -9.05 -19.72 11.80
CA ASP A 80 -9.74 -20.99 11.54
C ASP A 80 -9.28 -21.54 10.17
N LEU A 81 -8.71 -22.75 10.17
CA LEU A 81 -8.25 -23.42 8.96
C LEU A 81 -9.38 -23.69 7.96
N GLN A 82 -10.63 -23.85 8.43
CA GLN A 82 -11.79 -24.03 7.56
C GLN A 82 -12.17 -22.73 6.82
N ALA A 83 -11.74 -21.57 7.32
CA ALA A 83 -11.95 -20.29 6.65
C ALA A 83 -10.90 -20.00 5.57
N LEU A 84 -9.75 -20.69 5.57
CA LEU A 84 -8.65 -20.45 4.63
C LEU A 84 -9.03 -20.67 3.16
N PRO A 85 -9.76 -21.74 2.76
CA PRO A 85 -10.18 -21.90 1.37
C PRO A 85 -11.02 -20.72 0.85
N ARG A 86 -11.89 -20.16 1.69
CA ARG A 86 -12.67 -18.97 1.35
C ARG A 86 -11.77 -17.74 1.18
N ALA A 87 -10.83 -17.53 2.09
CA ALA A 87 -9.88 -16.42 2.01
C ALA A 87 -9.01 -16.52 0.75
N GLN A 88 -8.61 -17.75 0.39
CA GLN A 88 -7.84 -18.05 -0.81
C GLN A 88 -8.61 -17.72 -2.08
N GLN A 89 -9.83 -18.22 -2.23
CA GLN A 89 -10.65 -17.90 -3.40
C GLN A 89 -10.87 -16.38 -3.55
N LEU A 90 -11.16 -15.69 -2.44
CA LEU A 90 -11.36 -14.24 -2.45
C LEU A 90 -10.10 -13.48 -2.86
N LEU A 91 -8.92 -13.94 -2.43
CA LEU A 91 -7.66 -13.32 -2.80
C LEU A 91 -7.34 -13.58 -4.27
N GLU A 92 -7.48 -14.82 -4.75
CA GLU A 92 -7.23 -15.21 -6.13
C GLU A 92 -8.17 -14.44 -7.10
N ASP A 93 -9.45 -14.34 -6.76
CA ASP A 93 -10.41 -13.52 -7.51
C ASP A 93 -9.99 -12.05 -7.58
N TYR A 94 -9.50 -11.49 -6.46
CA TYR A 94 -8.98 -10.13 -6.42
C TYR A 94 -7.76 -9.99 -7.32
N LEU A 95 -6.77 -10.88 -7.20
CA LEU A 95 -5.52 -10.81 -7.97
C LEU A 95 -5.78 -10.95 -9.48
N ALA A 96 -6.64 -11.89 -9.87
CA ALA A 96 -7.03 -12.08 -11.27
C ALA A 96 -7.80 -10.87 -11.82
N GLY A 97 -8.75 -10.33 -11.05
CA GLY A 97 -9.48 -9.12 -11.44
C GLY A 97 -8.59 -7.89 -11.52
N PHE A 98 -7.64 -7.75 -10.60
CA PHE A 98 -6.69 -6.64 -10.58
C PHE A 98 -5.73 -6.73 -11.76
N LEU A 99 -5.21 -7.92 -12.10
CA LEU A 99 -4.40 -8.15 -13.30
C LEU A 99 -5.15 -7.77 -14.58
N LYS A 100 -6.45 -8.08 -14.65
CA LYS A 100 -7.29 -7.74 -15.80
C LYS A 100 -7.50 -6.23 -15.94
N ASN A 101 -7.77 -5.53 -14.82
CA ASN A 101 -8.10 -4.10 -14.86
C ASN A 101 -6.85 -3.20 -14.87
N HIS A 102 -5.75 -3.64 -14.26
CA HIS A 102 -4.55 -2.86 -13.99
C HIS A 102 -3.26 -3.65 -14.28
N PRO A 103 -3.07 -4.17 -15.50
CA PRO A 103 -1.93 -5.04 -15.83
C PRO A 103 -0.58 -4.35 -15.57
N ASP A 104 -0.50 -3.05 -15.80
CA ASP A 104 0.73 -2.27 -15.65
C ASP A 104 1.12 -1.99 -14.18
N LEU A 105 0.22 -2.29 -13.22
CA LEU A 105 0.42 -2.03 -11.79
C LEU A 105 0.79 -3.29 -11.00
N ILE A 106 0.95 -4.42 -11.66
CA ILE A 106 1.29 -5.69 -11.02
C ILE A 106 2.72 -5.66 -10.50
N LYS A 107 2.89 -6.07 -9.24
CA LYS A 107 4.17 -6.13 -8.55
C LYS A 107 4.49 -7.57 -8.12
N PRO A 108 5.76 -7.93 -7.89
CA PRO A 108 6.14 -9.23 -7.36
C PRO A 108 5.39 -9.62 -6.07
N ASN A 109 5.03 -8.64 -5.23
CA ASN A 109 4.24 -8.87 -4.01
C ASN A 109 2.86 -9.51 -4.27
N PHE A 110 2.28 -9.32 -5.46
CA PHE A 110 1.03 -9.99 -5.85
C PHE A 110 1.23 -11.50 -6.03
N HIS A 111 2.43 -11.93 -6.44
CA HIS A 111 2.79 -13.34 -6.44
C HIS A 111 3.14 -13.83 -5.04
N TYR A 112 3.94 -13.07 -4.27
CA TYR A 112 4.34 -13.52 -2.93
C TYR A 112 3.16 -13.75 -1.99
N ILE A 113 2.11 -12.93 -2.08
CA ILE A 113 0.93 -13.09 -1.24
C ILE A 113 0.16 -14.40 -1.51
N THR A 114 0.33 -15.05 -2.67
CA THR A 114 -0.33 -16.36 -2.91
C THR A 114 0.25 -17.47 -2.03
N HIS A 115 1.50 -17.33 -1.58
CA HIS A 115 2.14 -18.30 -0.69
C HIS A 115 1.71 -18.16 0.77
N ILE A 116 0.97 -17.10 1.13
CA ILE A 116 0.58 -16.82 2.51
C ILE A 116 -0.22 -17.95 3.15
N PHE A 117 -1.01 -18.69 2.37
CA PHE A 117 -1.82 -19.79 2.89
C PHE A 117 -0.96 -20.98 3.31
N GLN A 118 0.12 -21.26 2.58
CA GLN A 118 1.07 -22.30 2.98
C GLN A 118 1.83 -21.87 4.23
N ILE A 119 2.31 -20.61 4.25
CA ILE A 119 3.01 -20.03 5.40
C ILE A 119 2.13 -20.07 6.65
N ILE A 120 0.83 -19.75 6.55
CA ILE A 120 -0.08 -19.81 7.70
C ILE A 120 -0.26 -21.24 8.22
N ARG A 121 -0.30 -22.24 7.33
CA ARG A 121 -0.40 -23.64 7.75
C ARG A 121 0.86 -24.14 8.45
N ASP A 122 2.02 -23.66 8.01
CA ASP A 122 3.32 -24.09 8.54
C ASP A 122 3.71 -23.35 9.82
N PHE A 123 3.41 -22.05 9.92
CA PHE A 123 3.89 -21.17 10.99
C PHE A 123 2.78 -20.57 11.88
N GLY A 124 1.51 -20.81 11.55
CA GLY A 124 0.36 -20.28 12.29
C GLY A 124 -0.06 -18.87 11.84
N PRO A 125 -0.78 -18.10 12.69
CA PRO A 125 -1.29 -16.78 12.31
C PRO A 125 -0.20 -15.79 11.89
N VAL A 126 -0.54 -14.87 10.97
CA VAL A 126 0.42 -13.90 10.39
C VAL A 126 1.20 -13.12 11.46
N TYR A 127 0.54 -12.75 12.56
CA TYR A 127 1.18 -12.05 13.67
C TYR A 127 2.37 -12.80 14.31
N GLY A 128 2.43 -14.13 14.18
CA GLY A 128 3.52 -14.93 14.75
C GLY A 128 4.84 -14.81 13.99
N PHE A 129 4.81 -14.48 12.69
CA PHE A 129 6.01 -14.40 11.85
C PHE A 129 6.18 -13.06 11.14
N TRP A 130 5.25 -12.11 11.31
CA TRP A 130 5.34 -10.80 10.66
C TRP A 130 6.48 -9.95 11.22
N THR A 131 7.14 -9.20 10.34
CA THR A 131 8.31 -8.36 10.62
C THR A 131 8.05 -7.18 11.54
N PHE A 132 6.80 -6.82 11.85
CA PHE A 132 6.54 -5.67 12.72
C PHE A 132 7.18 -5.78 14.11
N LEU A 133 7.32 -7.00 14.64
CA LEU A 133 8.05 -7.20 15.89
C LEU A 133 9.52 -6.79 15.73
N PHE A 134 10.17 -7.25 14.65
CA PHE A 134 11.56 -6.90 14.35
C PHE A 134 11.73 -5.42 14.02
N GLU A 135 10.80 -4.80 13.28
CA GLU A 135 10.83 -3.36 12.99
C GLU A 135 10.70 -2.52 14.27
N ARG A 136 9.79 -2.91 15.17
CA ARG A 136 9.66 -2.26 16.48
C ARG A 136 10.93 -2.42 17.31
N LEU A 137 11.50 -3.62 17.32
CA LEU A 137 12.77 -3.89 18.00
C LEU A 137 13.90 -3.04 17.41
N ASN A 138 14.01 -2.97 16.08
CA ASN A 138 15.00 -2.14 15.40
C ASN A 138 14.83 -0.65 15.77
N LYS A 139 13.60 -0.16 15.88
CA LYS A 139 13.34 1.22 16.33
C LYS A 139 13.78 1.44 17.78
N LEU A 140 13.54 0.47 18.67
CA LEU A 140 13.98 0.51 20.06
C LEU A 140 15.51 0.52 20.14
N LEU A 141 16.19 -0.40 19.45
CA LEU A 141 17.65 -0.46 19.44
C LEU A 141 18.27 0.84 18.93
N LYS A 142 17.71 1.43 17.87
CA LYS A 142 18.14 2.73 17.33
C LYS A 142 17.90 3.92 18.27
N SER A 143 17.12 3.74 19.35
CA SER A 143 16.90 4.79 20.35
C SER A 143 17.96 4.82 21.44
N TYR A 144 18.77 3.77 21.56
CA TYR A 144 19.88 3.74 22.51
C TYR A 144 21.02 4.62 22.02
N ASP A 145 21.62 5.35 22.96
CA ASP A 145 22.80 6.14 22.68
C ASP A 145 23.99 5.19 22.49
N THR A 146 24.61 5.24 21.32
CA THR A 146 25.75 4.40 20.98
C THR A 146 27.07 5.13 21.17
N ASN A 147 27.07 6.40 21.63
CA ASN A 147 28.27 7.23 21.83
C ASN A 147 29.24 7.21 20.62
N ASN A 148 28.71 7.04 19.40
CA ASN A 148 29.48 6.90 18.17
C ASN A 148 30.45 5.70 18.14
N HIS A 149 30.18 4.65 18.93
CA HIS A 149 30.91 3.39 18.87
C HIS A 149 30.64 2.72 17.51
N GLY A 150 31.70 2.19 16.88
CA GLY A 150 31.71 1.47 15.61
C GLY A 150 32.53 0.19 15.72
N ASP A 151 32.86 -0.46 14.59
CA ASP A 151 33.73 -1.67 14.53
C ASP A 151 33.26 -2.87 15.38
N GLY A 152 31.96 -3.15 15.38
CA GLY A 152 31.39 -4.36 16.03
C GLY A 152 31.08 -4.22 17.52
N GLU A 153 31.25 -3.02 18.10
CA GLU A 153 30.84 -2.72 19.48
C GLU A 153 29.36 -2.29 19.59
N LEU A 154 28.72 -2.02 18.46
CA LEU A 154 27.32 -1.59 18.38
C LEU A 154 26.36 -2.67 18.87
N GLU A 155 26.59 -3.92 18.44
CA GLU A 155 25.79 -5.08 18.82
C GLU A 155 25.87 -5.33 20.32
N VAL A 156 27.07 -5.20 20.90
CA VAL A 156 27.30 -5.34 22.35
C VAL A 156 26.58 -4.24 23.12
N THR A 157 26.64 -3.00 22.64
CA THR A 157 25.94 -1.86 23.24
C THR A 157 24.43 -2.08 23.20
N PHE A 158 23.87 -2.41 22.02
CA PHE A 158 22.45 -2.71 21.87
C PHE A 158 21.99 -3.83 22.80
N PHE A 159 22.77 -4.92 22.91
CA PHE A 159 22.42 -6.03 23.79
C PHE A 159 22.42 -5.61 25.26
N ARG A 160 23.44 -4.85 25.70
CA ARG A 160 23.56 -4.39 27.09
C ARG A 160 22.42 -3.45 27.46
N GLU A 161 22.16 -2.43 26.64
CA GLU A 161 21.11 -1.44 26.89
C GLU A 161 19.72 -2.09 26.86
N PHE A 162 19.47 -2.99 25.90
CA PHE A 162 18.22 -3.75 25.84
C PHE A 162 17.99 -4.60 27.10
N HIS A 163 19.02 -5.31 27.54
CA HIS A 163 18.93 -6.16 28.74
C HIS A 163 18.69 -5.33 30.01
N GLN A 164 19.36 -4.19 30.14
CA GLN A 164 19.14 -3.28 31.26
C GLN A 164 17.72 -2.71 31.27
N ASP A 165 17.21 -2.22 30.13
CA ASP A 165 15.84 -1.71 30.01
C ASP A 165 14.80 -2.81 30.33
N ALA A 166 14.99 -4.03 29.83
CA ALA A 166 14.12 -5.17 30.13
C ALA A 166 14.08 -5.50 31.64
N ASN A 167 15.26 -5.60 32.28
CA ASN A 167 15.35 -5.89 33.71
C ASN A 167 14.74 -4.76 34.56
N LEU A 168 14.97 -3.50 34.20
CA LEU A 168 14.39 -2.35 34.90
C LEU A 168 12.86 -2.37 34.82
N ARG A 169 12.29 -2.67 33.65
CA ARG A 169 10.83 -2.80 33.49
C ARG A 169 10.25 -3.92 34.34
N GLU A 170 10.94 -5.05 34.43
CA GLU A 170 10.51 -6.17 35.28
C GLU A 170 10.53 -5.80 36.77
N VAL A 171 11.60 -5.17 37.25
CA VAL A 171 11.71 -4.69 38.64
C VAL A 171 10.63 -3.65 38.94
N VAL A 172 10.39 -2.69 38.05
CA VAL A 172 9.34 -1.69 38.25
C VAL A 172 7.96 -2.36 38.26
N SER A 173 7.71 -3.30 37.36
CA SER A 173 6.43 -4.03 37.31
C SER A 173 6.19 -4.90 38.54
N SER A 174 7.23 -5.48 39.13
CA SER A 174 7.11 -6.31 40.34
C SER A 174 6.92 -5.50 41.62
N LEU A 175 7.30 -4.22 41.61
CA LEU A 175 7.08 -3.28 42.73
C LEU A 175 5.71 -2.59 42.70
N ILE A 176 5.02 -2.60 41.55
CA ILE A 176 3.71 -1.96 41.37
C ILE A 176 2.54 -2.95 41.58
N ASN A 177 2.81 -4.26 41.51
CA ASN A 177 1.87 -5.32 41.89
C ASN A 177 2.00 -5.67 43.38
#